data_AF-A0A402CVW8-F1
#
_entry.id   AF-A0A402CVW8-F1
#
_cell.length_a   1.000
_cell.length_b   1.000
_cell.length_c   1.000
_cell.angle_alpha   90.00
_cell.angle_beta   90.00
_cell.angle_gamma   90.00
#
_symmetry.space_group_name_H-M   'P 1'
#
loop_
_entity.id
_entity.type
_entity.pdbx_description
1 polymer ?
#
loop_
_entity_poly.entity_id
_entity_poly.type
_entity_poly.pdbx_seq_one_letter_code
_entity_poly.pdbx_strand_id
1 'polypeptide(L)' 'MPKTTLPLDVARIFAAKKEWHKKQARKPLKEKVADLLAMQRNYYPLLKKNGKLKPWEQPWDIEP' A
#
# COMPACT_ATOMS: atom_id res chain seq x y z
N MET A 1 31.40 2.49 -17.33
CA MET A 1 29.95 2.47 -17.06
C MET A 1 29.61 3.68 -16.20
N PRO A 2 28.90 4.71 -16.70
CA PRO A 2 28.51 5.83 -15.85
C PRO A 2 27.56 5.30 -14.77
N LYS A 3 27.93 5.49 -13.50
CA LYS A 3 27.01 5.36 -12.37
C LYS A 3 26.06 6.54 -12.50
N THR A 4 24.84 6.32 -13.01
CA THR A 4 23.80 7.35 -13.02
C THR A 4 23.46 7.66 -11.57
N THR A 5 24.10 8.68 -11.02
CA THR A 5 23.80 9.18 -9.67
C THR A 5 22.39 9.76 -9.72
N LEU A 6 21.46 9.13 -9.01
CA LEU A 6 20.10 9.67 -8.85
C LEU A 6 20.19 11.08 -8.23
N PRO A 7 19.31 12.00 -8.65
CA PRO A 7 19.13 13.26 -7.94
C PRO A 7 18.96 13.05 -6.43
N LEU A 8 19.53 13.94 -5.62
CA LEU A 8 19.63 13.77 -4.16
C LEU A 8 18.26 13.63 -3.48
N ASP A 9 17.28 14.37 -3.98
CA ASP A 9 15.86 14.32 -3.58
C ASP A 9 15.24 12.94 -3.87
N VAL A 10 15.47 12.41 -5.07
CA VAL A 10 15.00 11.08 -5.49
C VAL A 10 15.65 9.99 -4.63
N ALA A 11 16.96 10.08 -4.38
CA ALA A 11 17.68 9.15 -3.50
C ALA A 11 17.09 9.16 -2.07
N ARG A 12 16.72 10.34 -1.56
CA ARG A 12 16.07 10.47 -0.24
C ARG A 12 14.71 9.79 -0.20
N ILE A 13 13.89 9.94 -1.24
CA ILE A 13 12.58 9.27 -1.33
C ILE A 13 12.75 7.75 -1.33
N PHE A 14 13.68 7.21 -2.10
CA PHE A 14 13.94 5.77 -2.12
C PHE A 14 14.45 5.24 -0.78
N ALA A 15 15.31 5.99 -0.11
CA ALA A 15 15.77 5.64 1.24
C ALA A 15 14.60 5.60 2.23
N ALA A 16 13.74 6.63 2.23
CA ALA A 16 12.56 6.67 3.07
C ALA A 16 11.59 5.51 2.78
N LYS A 17 11.37 5.18 1.50
CA LYS A 17 10.57 4.03 1.08
C LYS A 17 11.16 2.72 1.60
N LYS A 18 12.48 2.53 1.52
CA LYS A 18 13.17 1.34 2.04
C LYS A 18 12.98 1.20 3.55
N GLU A 19 13.12 2.29 4.30
CA GLU A 19 12.88 2.27 5.75
C GLU A 19 11.42 2.00 6.09
N TRP A 20 10.48 2.56 5.32
CA TRP A 20 9.07 2.26 5.46
C TRP A 20 8.78 0.76 5.24
N HIS A 21 9.34 0.14 4.20
CA HIS A 21 9.19 -1.30 3.96
C HIS A 21 9.73 -2.15 5.12
N LYS A 22 10.87 -1.78 5.72
CA LYS A 22 11.39 -2.48 6.90
C LYS A 22 10.44 -2.39 8.09
N LYS A 23 9.84 -1.21 8.33
CA LYS A 23 8.84 -1.03 9.40
C LYS A 23 7.59 -1.86 9.13
N GLN A 24 7.09 -1.84 7.90
CA GLN A 24 5.94 -2.64 7.47
C GLN A 24 6.19 -4.13 7.65
N ALA A 25 7.37 -4.64 7.28
CA ALA A 25 7.72 -6.05 7.44
C ALA A 25 7.61 -6.50 8.90
N ARG A 26 7.98 -5.63 9.85
CA ARG A 26 7.96 -5.91 11.30
C ARG A 26 6.57 -5.79 11.95
N LYS A 27 5.57 -5.24 11.26
CA LYS A 27 4.22 -5.12 11.83
C LYS A 27 3.60 -6.50 12.10
N PRO A 28 2.88 -6.68 13.23
CA PRO A 28 2.04 -7.83 13.46
C PRO A 28 1.07 -8.09 12.29
N LEU A 29 0.71 -9.35 12.08
CA LEU A 29 -0.20 -9.73 10.99
C LEU A 29 -1.55 -9.01 11.10
N LYS A 30 -2.10 -8.91 12.31
CA LYS A 30 -3.34 -8.20 12.61
C LYS A 30 -3.31 -6.73 12.14
N GLU A 31 -2.23 -6.01 12.41
CA GLU A 31 -2.09 -4.62 11.96
C GLU A 31 -1.99 -4.51 10.44
N LYS A 32 -1.31 -5.46 9.78
CA LYS A 32 -1.24 -5.50 8.31
C LYS A 32 -2.60 -5.74 7.68
N VAL A 33 -3.41 -6.62 8.27
CA VAL A 33 -4.79 -6.88 7.83
C VAL A 33 -5.65 -5.64 8.05
N ALA A 34 -5.50 -4.96 9.19
CA ALA A 34 -6.19 -3.70 9.47
C ALA A 34 -5.86 -2.63 8.42
N ASP A 35 -4.58 -2.44 8.11
CA ASP A 35 -4.11 -1.51 7.07
C ASP A 35 -4.70 -1.87 5.69
N LEU A 36 -4.73 -3.17 5.33
CA LEU A 36 -5.28 -3.65 4.07
C LEU A 36 -6.79 -3.38 3.95
N LEU A 37 -7.56 -3.68 5.00
CA LEU A 37 -9.01 -3.45 5.02
C LEU A 37 -9.34 -1.94 4.97
N ALA A 38 -8.58 -1.13 5.70
CA ALA A 38 -8.70 0.33 5.62
C ALA A 38 -8.44 0.84 4.19
N MET A 39 -7.39 0.32 3.55
CA MET A 39 -7.08 0.62 2.16
C MET A 39 -8.25 0.23 1.25
N GLN A 40 -8.75 -1.01 1.35
CA GLN A 40 -9.86 -1.51 0.54
C GLN A 40 -11.11 -0.62 0.64
N ARG A 41 -11.47 -0.19 1.86
CA ARG A 41 -12.60 0.74 2.10
C ARG A 41 -12.39 2.10 1.43
N ASN A 42 -11.17 2.63 1.45
CA ASN A 42 -10.85 3.91 0.82
C ASN A 42 -10.89 3.86 -0.72
N TYR A 43 -10.44 2.75 -1.31
CA TYR A 43 -10.45 2.59 -2.77
C TYR A 43 -11.80 2.17 -3.33
N TYR A 44 -12.66 1.55 -2.52
CA TYR A 44 -13.95 1.03 -2.98
C TYR A 44 -14.84 2.07 -3.69
N PRO A 45 -15.02 3.32 -3.21
CA PRO A 45 -15.80 4.32 -3.92
C PRO A 45 -15.24 4.66 -5.31
N LEU A 46 -13.92 4.56 -5.51
CA LEU A 46 -13.28 4.80 -6.80
C LEU A 46 -13.50 3.62 -7.74
N LEU A 47 -13.33 2.39 -7.24
CA LEU A 47 -13.52 1.17 -8.01
C LEU A 47 -14.98 0.99 -8.42
N LYS A 48 -15.94 1.27 -7.52
CA LYS A 48 -17.37 1.21 -7.78
C LYS A 48 -17.81 2.16 -8.90
N LYS A 49 -17.16 3.33 -9.03
CA LYS A 49 -17.44 4.28 -10.14
C LYS A 49 -17.04 3.73 -11.50
N ASN A 50 -16.07 2.81 -11.54
CA ASN A 50 -15.51 2.29 -12.79
C ASN A 50 -16.26 1.05 -13.34
N GLY A 51 -17.31 0.57 -12.66
CA GLY A 51 -18.18 -0.50 -13.17
C GLY A 51 -18.52 -1.58 -12.16
N LYS A 52 -18.90 -2.77 -12.68
CA LYS A 52 -19.25 -3.93 -11.85
C LYS A 52 -17.99 -4.54 -11.24
N LEU A 53 -17.92 -4.51 -9.91
CA LEU A 53 -16.85 -5.15 -9.15
C LEU A 53 -17.06 -6.66 -9.07
N LYS A 54 -15.95 -7.39 -9.16
CA LYS A 54 -15.91 -8.83 -8.89
C LYS A 54 -16.18 -9.07 -7.40
N PRO A 55 -16.68 -10.25 -7.01
CA PRO A 55 -17.02 -10.53 -5.61
C PRO A 55 -15.87 -10.28 -4.63
N TRP A 56 -14.62 -10.55 -5.04
CA TRP A 56 -13.43 -10.31 -4.21
C TRP A 56 -12.93 -8.86 -4.19
N GLU A 57 -13.43 -8.00 -5.07
CA GLU A 57 -13.13 -6.56 -5.10
C GLU A 57 -14.04 -5.76 -4.17
N GLN A 58 -15.11 -6.39 -3.66
CA GLN A 58 -15.97 -5.80 -2.65
C GLN A 58 -15.25 -5.77 -1.29
N PRO A 59 -15.46 -4.73 -0.47
CA PRO A 59 -14.92 -4.65 0.88
C PRO A 59 -15.30 -5.89 1.67
N TRP A 60 -14.32 -6.52 2.29
CA TRP A 60 -14.60 -7.67 3.15
C TRP A 60 -15.24 -7.20 4.45
N ASP A 61 -16.32 -7.87 4.86
CA ASP A 61 -17.00 -7.64 6.12
C ASP A 61 -16.37 -8.49 7.23
N ILE A 62 -15.10 -8.19 7.52
CA ILE A 62 -14.32 -8.86 8.57
C ILE A 62 -13.62 -7.81 9.44
N GLU A 63 -13.36 -8.18 10.70
CA GLU A 63 -12.50 -7.42 11.61
C GLU A 63 -11.05 -7.96 11.57
N PRO A 64 -10.02 -7.11 11.75
CA PRO A 64 -8.62 -7.52 11.73
C PRO A 64 -8.18 -8.45 12.87
#